data_AF-A0A4Q5QNP9-F1
#
_entry.id   AF-A0A4Q5QNP9-F1
#
_cell.length_a   1.000
_cell.length_b   1.000
_cell.length_c   1.000
_cell.angle_alpha   90.00
_cell.angle_beta   90.00
_cell.angle_gamma   90.00
#
_symmetry.space_group_name_H-M   'P 1'
#
loop_
_entity.id
_entity.type
_entity.pdbx_description
1 polymer ?
#
loop_
_entity_poly.entity_id
_entity_poly.type
_entity_poly.pdbx_seq_one_letter_code
_entity_poly.pdbx_strand_id
1 'polypeptide(L)'
;MRALVTIFAVLLILISGYQLSFTWFVNKHESAMKAKAIQQVKRLFPSPEQKYAGNKEAQALYQDTVNTLVNQRLAVLLDSTKDQKITWWGNSYQKAKESELLLGLDLQGGINVTLDIALDGLIKGVSNNPKDPVLLKAIE
;
A
#
# COMPACT_ATOMS: atom_id res chain seq x y z
N MET A 1 -37.31 -25.70 8.21
CA MET A 1 -36.31 -25.22 7.23
C MET A 1 -36.29 -23.70 7.08
N ARG A 2 -37.41 -23.02 6.80
CA ARG A 2 -37.42 -21.55 6.62
C ARG A 2 -36.88 -20.74 7.81
N ALA A 3 -37.28 -21.06 9.04
CA ALA A 3 -36.79 -20.39 10.25
C ALA A 3 -35.27 -20.54 10.47
N LEU A 4 -34.71 -21.72 10.18
CA LEU A 4 -33.27 -21.97 10.30
C LEU A 4 -32.49 -21.09 9.31
N VAL A 5 -32.93 -21.05 8.04
CA VAL A 5 -32.28 -20.25 6.99
C VAL A 5 -32.33 -18.75 7.32
N THR A 6 -33.45 -18.24 7.85
CA THR A 6 -33.56 -16.84 8.26
C THR A 6 -32.62 -16.48 9.42
N ILE A 7 -32.49 -17.35 10.42
CA ILE A 7 -31.56 -17.12 11.55
C ILE A 7 -30.11 -17.09 11.06
N PHE A 8 -29.71 -18.05 10.22
CA PHE A 8 -28.37 -18.08 9.62
C PHE A 8 -28.09 -16.85 8.76
N ALA A 9 -29.06 -16.39 7.96
CA ALA A 9 -28.92 -15.19 7.14
C ALA A 9 -28.72 -13.93 7.99
N VAL A 10 -29.50 -13.77 9.07
CA VAL A 10 -29.35 -12.64 10.00
C VAL A 10 -27.99 -12.66 10.69
N LEU A 11 -27.53 -13.83 11.16
CA LEU A 11 -26.18 -13.99 11.72
C LEU A 11 -25.09 -13.61 10.72
N LEU A 12 -25.22 -14.03 9.46
CA LEU A 12 -24.29 -13.67 8.38
C LEU A 12 -24.25 -12.17 8.09
N ILE A 13 -25.40 -11.50 8.12
CA ILE A 13 -25.47 -10.04 7.94
C ILE A 13 -24.80 -9.33 9.12
N LEU A 14 -25.03 -9.77 10.34
CA LEU A 14 -24.44 -9.18 11.54
C LEU A 14 -22.91 -9.32 11.55
N ILE A 15 -22.38 -10.52 11.25
CA ILE A 15 -20.93 -10.73 11.20
C ILE A 15 -20.28 -9.95 10.06
N SER A 16 -20.95 -9.84 8.90
CA SER A 16 -20.47 -9.02 7.78
C SER A 16 -20.44 -7.54 8.14
N GLY A 17 -21.49 -7.03 8.81
CA GLY A 17 -21.53 -5.66 9.31
C GLY A 17 -20.42 -5.37 10.32
N TYR A 18 -20.10 -6.33 11.19
CA TYR A 18 -18.99 -6.22 12.12
C TYR A 18 -17.62 -6.14 11.40
N GLN A 19 -17.36 -7.01 10.42
CA GLN A 19 -16.13 -6.97 9.63
C GLN A 19 -15.97 -5.66 8.84
N LEU A 20 -17.04 -5.22 8.17
CA LEU A 20 -17.06 -3.95 7.42
C LEU A 20 -16.85 -2.73 8.32
N SER A 21 -17.30 -2.80 9.58
CA SER A 21 -17.09 -1.71 10.51
C SER A 21 -15.59 -1.42 10.72
N PHE A 22 -14.74 -2.45 10.82
CA PHE A 22 -13.29 -2.28 10.96
C PHE A 22 -12.69 -1.58 9.75
N THR A 23 -13.02 -2.05 8.55
CA THR A 23 -12.61 -1.42 7.28
C THR A 23 -13.01 0.06 7.26
N TRP A 24 -14.22 0.41 7.70
CA TRP A 24 -14.65 1.80 7.76
C TRP A 24 -13.82 2.64 8.75
N PHE A 25 -13.58 2.15 9.97
CA PHE A 25 -12.79 2.87 10.97
C PHE A 25 -11.34 3.07 10.53
N VAL A 26 -10.72 2.03 9.98
CA VAL A 26 -9.35 2.06 9.45
C VAL A 26 -9.25 3.07 8.32
N ASN A 27 -10.11 2.97 7.30
CA ASN A 27 -10.10 3.90 6.16
C ASN A 27 -10.36 5.34 6.58
N LYS A 28 -11.22 5.57 7.58
CA LYS A 28 -11.47 6.89 8.15
C LYS A 28 -10.23 7.46 8.83
N HIS A 29 -9.52 6.67 9.63
CA HIS A 29 -8.28 7.09 10.29
C HIS A 29 -7.17 7.36 9.29
N GLU A 30 -6.97 6.46 8.33
CA GLU A 30 -5.96 6.60 7.27
C GLU A 30 -6.23 7.82 6.39
N SER A 31 -7.49 8.08 6.03
CA SER A 31 -7.88 9.28 5.28
C SER A 31 -7.58 10.57 6.06
N ALA A 32 -7.83 10.58 7.37
CA ALA A 32 -7.50 11.72 8.23
C ALA A 32 -5.97 11.96 8.32
N MET A 33 -5.18 10.90 8.43
CA MET A 33 -3.72 11.00 8.45
C MET A 33 -3.14 11.40 7.09
N LYS A 34 -3.72 10.89 5.99
CA LYS A 34 -3.39 11.30 4.63
C LYS A 34 -3.64 12.79 4.42
N ALA A 35 -4.77 13.32 4.88
CA ALA A 35 -5.05 14.75 4.81
C ALA A 35 -3.99 15.59 5.55
N LYS A 36 -3.57 15.14 6.75
CA LYS A 36 -2.48 15.78 7.50
C LYS A 36 -1.15 15.72 6.76
N ALA A 37 -0.79 14.56 6.18
CA ALA A 37 0.43 14.38 5.40
C ALA A 37 0.45 15.32 4.18
N ILE A 38 -0.65 15.37 3.41
CA ILE A 38 -0.80 16.26 2.26
C ILE A 38 -0.65 17.72 2.69
N GLN A 39 -1.31 18.12 3.79
CA GLN A 39 -1.19 19.50 4.29
C GLN A 39 0.25 19.85 4.70
N GLN A 40 0.98 18.94 5.33
CA GLN A 40 2.38 19.17 5.73
C GLN A 40 3.29 19.29 4.51
N VAL A 41 3.18 18.37 3.55
CA VAL A 41 3.98 18.41 2.31
C VAL A 41 3.64 19.66 1.49
N LYS A 42 2.35 20.02 1.36
CA LYS A 42 1.93 21.22 0.64
C LYS A 42 2.44 22.53 1.26
N ARG A 43 2.70 22.58 2.57
CA ARG A 43 3.31 23.75 3.22
C ARG A 43 4.81 23.88 2.90
N LEU A 44 5.48 22.75 2.70
CA LEU A 44 6.93 22.68 2.49
C LEU A 44 7.29 22.73 0.99
N PHE A 45 6.39 22.25 0.13
CA PHE A 45 6.61 22.13 -1.31
C PHE A 45 5.53 22.89 -2.09
N PRO A 46 5.91 23.79 -3.01
CA PRO A 46 4.96 24.50 -3.86
C PRO A 46 4.25 23.55 -4.81
N SER A 47 3.04 23.94 -5.28
CA SER A 47 2.24 23.14 -6.20
C SER A 47 2.98 22.89 -7.52
N PRO A 48 2.78 21.74 -8.19
CA PRO A 48 3.42 21.42 -9.47
C PRO A 48 3.25 22.51 -10.53
N GLU A 49 2.08 23.14 -10.57
CA GLU A 49 1.74 24.22 -11.49
C GLU A 49 2.54 25.51 -11.22
N GLN A 50 2.94 25.74 -9.97
CA GLN A 50 3.74 26.89 -9.57
C GLN A 50 5.23 26.68 -9.83
N LYS A 51 5.71 25.42 -9.70
CA LYS A 51 7.12 25.09 -9.88
C LYS A 51 7.50 24.89 -11.35
N TYR A 52 6.61 24.32 -12.15
CA TYR A 52 6.83 24.04 -13.57
C TYR A 52 5.64 24.57 -14.39
N ALA A 53 5.58 25.88 -14.59
CA ALA A 53 4.57 26.49 -15.44
C ALA A 53 4.80 26.09 -16.91
N GLY A 54 3.77 25.55 -17.57
CA GLY A 54 3.77 25.29 -19.02
C GLY A 54 4.34 23.94 -19.49
N ASN A 55 4.95 23.13 -18.62
CA ASN A 55 5.45 21.79 -18.99
C ASN A 55 4.68 20.68 -18.27
N LYS A 56 3.75 20.03 -18.97
CA LYS A 56 2.87 18.97 -18.43
C LYS A 56 3.64 17.71 -17.99
N GLU A 57 4.72 17.36 -18.68
CA GLU A 57 5.54 16.18 -18.35
C GLU A 57 6.32 16.41 -17.05
N ALA A 58 6.93 17.59 -16.91
CA ALA A 58 7.62 17.98 -15.69
C ALA A 58 6.65 18.11 -14.49
N GLN A 59 5.42 18.54 -14.72
CA GLN A 59 4.36 18.57 -13.70
C GLN A 59 3.99 17.17 -13.22
N ALA A 60 3.82 16.21 -14.13
CA ALA A 60 3.49 14.83 -13.78
C ALA A 60 4.63 14.16 -12.99
N LEU A 61 5.89 14.33 -13.42
CA LEU A 61 7.06 13.80 -12.70
C LEU A 61 7.21 14.41 -11.30
N TYR A 62 7.00 15.72 -11.18
CA TYR A 62 7.06 16.38 -9.89
C TYR A 62 5.88 15.99 -8.99
N GLN A 63 4.68 15.79 -9.56
CA GLN A 63 3.53 15.28 -8.83
C GLN A 63 3.80 13.88 -8.27
N ASP A 64 4.46 13.00 -9.03
CA ASP A 64 4.87 11.68 -8.55
C ASP A 64 5.87 11.76 -7.38
N THR A 65 6.84 12.67 -7.50
CA THR A 65 7.78 12.97 -6.41
C THR A 65 7.05 13.46 -5.15
N VAL A 66 6.11 14.39 -5.30
CA VAL A 66 5.29 14.91 -4.20
C VAL A 66 4.42 13.81 -3.59
N ASN A 67 3.82 12.95 -4.41
CA ASN A 67 3.03 11.80 -3.95
C ASN A 67 3.88 10.84 -3.14
N THR A 68 5.11 10.57 -3.57
CA THR A 68 6.05 9.71 -2.84
C THR A 68 6.39 10.31 -1.47
N LEU A 69 6.63 11.61 -1.40
CA LEU A 69 6.87 12.32 -0.14
C LEU A 69 5.64 12.29 0.78
N VAL A 70 4.44 12.47 0.23
CA VAL A 70 3.18 12.32 0.98
C VAL A 70 3.03 10.91 1.53
N ASN A 71 3.30 9.88 0.73
CA ASN A 71 3.19 8.48 1.14
C ASN A 71 4.20 8.13 2.24
N GLN A 72 5.46 8.57 2.10
CA GLN A 72 6.48 8.41 3.15
C GLN A 72 6.05 9.09 4.45
N ARG A 73 5.53 10.32 4.37
CA ARG A 73 5.08 11.05 5.56
C ARG A 73 3.87 10.39 6.20
N LEU A 74 2.92 9.93 5.38
CA LEU A 74 1.75 9.18 5.80
C LEU A 74 2.17 7.91 6.54
N ALA A 75 3.13 7.15 6.02
CA ALA A 75 3.63 5.93 6.66
C ALA A 75 4.16 6.21 8.08
N VAL A 76 4.94 7.27 8.26
CA VAL A 76 5.44 7.70 9.58
C VAL A 76 4.29 8.10 10.52
N LEU A 77 3.27 8.80 10.01
CA LEU A 77 2.10 9.21 10.82
C LEU A 77 1.25 8.01 11.25
N LEU A 78 1.04 7.04 10.35
CA LEU A 78 0.32 5.81 10.67
C LEU A 78 1.10 4.96 11.67
N ASP A 79 2.41 4.85 11.50
CA ASP A 79 3.30 4.15 12.43
C ASP A 79 3.22 4.77 13.84
N SER A 80 3.26 6.09 13.93
CA SER A 80 3.15 6.82 15.20
C SER A 80 1.76 6.74 15.85
N THR A 81 0.73 6.30 15.13
CA THR A 81 -0.66 6.27 15.62
C THR A 81 -1.22 4.85 15.74
N LYS A 82 -0.36 3.83 15.67
CA LYS A 82 -0.69 2.39 15.85
C LYS A 82 -1.50 2.09 17.11
N ASP A 83 -1.08 2.67 18.24
CA ASP A 83 -1.72 2.44 19.54
C ASP A 83 -2.95 3.31 19.78
N GLN A 84 -3.26 4.24 18.87
CA GLN A 84 -4.40 5.12 19.02
C GLN A 84 -5.69 4.32 18.91
N LYS A 85 -6.59 4.48 19.88
CA LYS A 85 -7.94 3.88 19.85
C LYS A 85 -8.79 4.61 18.81
N ILE A 86 -9.19 3.90 17.76
CA ILE A 86 -9.98 4.47 16.66
C ILE A 86 -11.45 4.02 16.68
N THR A 87 -11.75 2.90 17.34
CA THR A 87 -13.13 2.39 17.44
C THR A 87 -13.79 2.84 18.75
N TRP A 88 -15.12 2.99 18.74
CA TRP A 88 -15.90 3.40 19.91
C TRP A 88 -15.97 2.33 21.01
N TRP A 89 -15.58 1.10 20.69
CA TRP A 89 -15.43 -0.01 21.63
C TRP A 89 -13.96 -0.26 22.05
N GLY A 90 -13.04 0.66 21.71
CA GLY A 90 -11.71 0.71 22.30
C GLY A 90 -10.61 -0.11 21.63
N ASN A 91 -10.80 -0.60 20.40
CA ASN A 91 -9.72 -1.23 19.64
C ASN A 91 -8.75 -0.17 19.08
N SER A 92 -7.44 -0.47 19.13
CA SER A 92 -6.39 0.36 18.53
C SER A 92 -6.43 0.30 17.00
N TYR A 93 -5.80 1.28 16.35
CA TYR A 93 -5.62 1.30 14.89
C TYR A 93 -4.95 0.01 14.42
N GLN A 94 -3.87 -0.42 15.08
CA GLN A 94 -3.17 -1.65 14.72
C GLN A 94 -4.10 -2.87 14.75
N LYS A 95 -4.86 -3.05 15.85
CA LYS A 95 -5.77 -4.18 15.98
C LYS A 95 -6.93 -4.13 14.98
N ALA A 96 -7.44 -2.92 14.72
CA ALA A 96 -8.48 -2.72 13.70
C ALA A 96 -7.96 -2.98 12.29
N LYS A 97 -6.69 -2.67 12.00
CA LYS A 97 -6.02 -2.94 10.72
C LYS A 97 -5.79 -4.43 10.51
N GLU A 98 -5.36 -5.15 11.55
CA GLU A 98 -5.22 -6.61 11.52
C GLU A 98 -6.57 -7.32 11.35
N SER A 99 -7.65 -6.73 11.87
CA SER A 99 -9.03 -7.22 11.72
C SER A 99 -9.73 -6.69 10.47
N GLU A 100 -9.06 -5.85 9.68
CA GLU A 100 -9.59 -5.36 8.42
C GLU A 100 -9.73 -6.55 7.46
N LEU A 101 -10.77 -6.51 6.62
CA LEU A 101 -10.87 -7.45 5.51
C LEU A 101 -9.58 -7.37 4.68
N LEU A 102 -8.91 -8.52 4.51
CA LEU A 102 -7.77 -8.64 3.62
C LEU A 102 -8.25 -8.32 2.20
N LEU A 103 -7.98 -7.11 1.74
CA LEU A 103 -8.20 -6.74 0.36
C LEU A 103 -7.24 -7.59 -0.48
N GLY A 104 -7.77 -8.33 -1.45
CA GLY A 104 -6.91 -9.06 -2.40
C GLY A 104 -5.94 -8.12 -3.11
N LEU A 105 -4.90 -8.68 -3.74
CA LEU A 105 -3.85 -7.93 -4.44
C LEU A 105 -4.39 -6.87 -5.42
N ASP A 106 -5.54 -7.16 -6.05
CA ASP A 106 -6.27 -6.27 -6.95
C ASP A 106 -6.80 -5.00 -6.26
N LEU A 107 -7.27 -5.12 -5.02
CA LEU A 107 -7.89 -4.03 -4.26
C LEU A 107 -6.91 -3.32 -3.32
N GLN A 108 -5.90 -4.04 -2.80
CA GLN A 108 -4.88 -3.46 -1.92
C GLN A 108 -3.74 -2.79 -2.72
N GLY A 109 -3.62 -3.12 -4.01
CA GLY A 109 -2.60 -2.57 -4.91
C GLY A 109 -1.21 -3.11 -4.56
N GLY A 110 -0.86 -4.23 -5.18
CA GLY A 110 0.50 -4.77 -5.13
C GLY A 110 0.83 -5.55 -6.40
N ILE A 111 2.11 -5.81 -6.63
CA ILE A 111 2.56 -6.67 -7.72
C ILE A 111 3.11 -7.94 -7.07
N ASN A 112 2.48 -9.09 -7.32
CA ASN A 112 3.11 -10.37 -7.02
C ASN A 112 4.11 -10.66 -8.13
N VAL A 113 5.40 -10.44 -7.86
CA VAL A 113 6.48 -10.78 -8.78
C VAL A 113 7.08 -12.12 -8.33
N THR A 114 6.72 -13.19 -9.02
CA THR A 114 7.53 -14.43 -8.97
C THR A 114 8.67 -14.25 -9.96
N LEU A 115 9.90 -14.15 -9.46
CA LEU A 115 11.08 -14.00 -10.30
C LEU A 115 11.68 -15.38 -10.58
N ASP A 116 11.43 -15.92 -11.77
CA ASP A 116 12.17 -17.09 -12.26
C ASP A 116 13.54 -16.63 -12.76
N ILE A 117 14.58 -17.02 -12.01
CA ILE A 117 15.97 -16.67 -12.35
C ILE A 117 16.60 -17.88 -13.05
N ALA A 118 16.94 -17.69 -14.33
CA ALA A 118 17.84 -18.61 -15.02
C ALA A 118 19.27 -18.38 -14.48
N LEU A 119 19.81 -19.36 -13.74
CA LEU A 119 21.12 -19.25 -13.07
C LEU A 119 22.25 -18.89 -14.05
N ASP A 120 22.18 -19.41 -15.28
CA ASP A 120 23.13 -19.13 -16.35
C ASP A 120 23.09 -17.67 -16.80
N GLY A 121 21.89 -17.08 -16.88
CA GLY A 121 21.68 -15.66 -17.19
C GLY A 121 22.17 -14.74 -16.07
N LEU A 122 22.00 -15.13 -14.81
CA LEU A 122 22.49 -14.37 -13.65
C LEU A 122 24.02 -14.38 -13.59
N ILE A 123 24.66 -15.54 -13.77
CA ILE A 123 26.13 -15.65 -13.77
C ILE A 123 26.73 -14.83 -14.93
N LYS A 124 26.14 -14.89 -16.12
CA LYS A 124 26.56 -14.07 -17.27
C LYS A 124 26.35 -12.57 -17.02
N GLY A 125 25.21 -12.18 -16.43
CA GLY A 125 24.87 -10.78 -16.17
C GLY A 125 25.72 -10.10 -15.10
N VAL A 126 26.21 -10.86 -14.10
CA VAL A 126 27.12 -10.36 -13.05
C VAL A 126 28.59 -10.44 -13.48
N SER A 127 28.92 -11.25 -14.49
CA SER A 127 30.29 -11.39 -14.98
C SER A 127 30.76 -10.15 -15.75
N ASN A 128 32.01 -9.73 -15.47
CA ASN A 128 32.63 -8.61 -16.18
C ASN A 128 32.92 -8.92 -17.66
N ASN A 129 32.94 -10.21 -18.03
CA ASN A 129 33.10 -10.67 -19.42
C ASN A 129 32.19 -11.88 -19.71
N PRO A 130 30.93 -11.68 -20.12
CA PRO A 130 29.96 -12.75 -20.34
C PRO A 130 30.27 -13.68 -21.52
N LYS A 131 31.26 -13.33 -22.35
CA LYS A 131 31.74 -14.13 -23.48
C LYS A 131 33.05 -14.88 -23.18
N ASP A 132 33.49 -14.87 -21.92
CA ASP A 132 34.71 -15.58 -21.55
C ASP A 132 34.54 -17.10 -21.76
N PRO A 133 35.44 -17.76 -22.52
CA PRO A 133 35.31 -19.19 -22.82
C PRO A 133 35.54 -20.10 -21.60
N VAL A 134 36.24 -19.64 -20.57
CA VAL A 134 36.38 -20.37 -19.28
C VAL A 134 35.07 -20.29 -18.51
N LEU A 135 34.41 -19.12 -18.53
CA LEU A 135 33.12 -18.92 -17.89
C LEU A 135 32.01 -19.73 -18.57
N LEU A 136 31.91 -19.69 -19.91
CA LEU A 136 30.91 -20.46 -20.65
C LEU A 136 31.02 -21.97 -20.40
N LYS A 137 32.26 -22.47 -20.29
CA LYS A 137 32.54 -23.88 -19.99
C LYS A 137 32.22 -24.29 -18.54
N ALA A 138 32.10 -23.33 -17.63
CA ALA A 138 31.75 -23.56 -16.23
C ALA A 138 30.24 -23.45 -15.96
N ILE A 139 29.48 -22.87 -16.90
CA ILE A 139 28.02 -22.69 -16.81
C ILE A 139 27.28 -23.74 -17.67
N GLU A 140 27.95 -24.32 -18.67
CA GLU A 140 27.52 -25.54 -19.38
C GLU A 140 27.52 -26.76 -18.44
#